data_AF-A0A2V9GXW1-F1
#
_entry.id   AF-A0A2V9GXW1-F1
#
_cell.length_a   1.000
_cell.length_b   1.000
_cell.length_c   1.000
_cell.angle_alpha   90.00
_cell.angle_beta   90.00
_cell.angle_gamma   90.00
#
_symmetry.space_group_name_H-M   'P 1'
#
loop_
_entity.id
_entity.type
_entity.pdbx_description
1 polymer ?
#
loop_
_entity_poly.entity_id
_entity_poly.type
_entity_poly.pdbx_seq_one_letter_code
_entity_poly.pdbx_strand_id
1 'polypeptide(L)'
;LRLDSIKDSKGSALSFYQSRENKDRFQSYGNYVAVALAQPLRLGEPQSLEFHYAGKRAIRKAGNGNYFCESSGWYPERPNSFSARADFDLTFHSPKNAVLVATGEKTSETVDGNTRVTTWKSEMPLAVAGFGYGDYKVVNDKAGEVAVDIYANREPDDLMAQVQRIFESGAVQGAVGNLTPSAMAKTMGQEMANTIRLFSLYFGPYPYKHLSVTSLPISYSYGQGWPGLIYLWSGSFLDATQRHEIGLPDGVQLTDFFRAHESSHQWWGHRVGWKSYHDQWLSEGFADFSGILYVQYRQNMKEALTRWRKEKELLHNKDLNGHVIESLGPIWMGRRIRSSATGPGSYQDLIYSKGAYVLHMLHLQLVDSRNPDPEHLFKDMMKDYCKTFDNKAASTEDFKAIVEKHLTRGMDLDGNHKMDWFFNQYVYGTGIPQYSFRASVEATSDGKTHIKGELIRSGVPDTWKDAVPLYAHMGDKTVRLGTLGVTHSSEPVELTLSGKIERVSINDYEDLLADVKQ
;
A
#
# COMPACT_ATOMS: atom_id res chain seq x y z
N LEU A 1 21.91 3.08 -17.09
CA LEU A 1 22.31 4.21 -17.97
C LEU A 1 23.83 4.24 -18.09
N ARG A 2 24.41 4.78 -19.17
CA ARG A 2 25.87 4.92 -19.31
C ARG A 2 26.29 6.34 -18.90
N LEU A 3 27.14 6.44 -17.89
CA LEU A 3 27.77 7.71 -17.53
C LEU A 3 28.85 8.07 -18.54
N ASP A 4 28.87 9.34 -18.92
CA ASP A 4 29.84 9.95 -19.83
C ASP A 4 30.80 10.86 -19.06
N SER A 5 30.26 11.78 -18.24
CA SER A 5 31.09 12.64 -17.40
C SER A 5 30.40 12.99 -16.08
N ILE A 6 31.23 13.33 -15.09
CA ILE A 6 30.80 13.97 -13.84
C ILE A 6 31.68 15.19 -13.63
N LYS A 7 31.07 16.33 -13.29
CA LYS A 7 31.79 17.59 -13.02
C LYS A 7 31.45 18.14 -11.64
N ASP A 8 32.38 18.90 -11.07
CA ASP A 8 32.14 19.70 -9.87
C ASP A 8 31.44 21.03 -10.18
N SER A 9 31.17 21.82 -9.12
CA SER A 9 30.55 23.14 -9.21
C SER A 9 31.33 24.18 -10.05
N LYS A 10 32.61 23.94 -10.34
CA LYS A 10 33.47 24.79 -11.18
C LYS A 10 33.54 24.27 -12.62
N GLY A 11 32.85 23.18 -12.93
CA GLY A 11 32.91 22.51 -14.24
C GLY A 11 34.14 21.62 -14.43
N SER A 12 34.92 21.37 -13.38
CA SER A 12 36.11 20.51 -13.45
C SER A 12 35.68 19.04 -13.50
N ALA A 13 36.28 18.27 -14.40
CA ALA A 13 35.98 16.84 -14.53
C ALA A 13 36.43 16.06 -13.29
N LEU A 14 35.55 15.22 -12.78
CA LEU A 14 35.82 14.31 -11.65
C LEU A 14 36.04 12.89 -12.18
N SER A 15 37.01 12.19 -11.58
CA SER A 15 37.18 10.77 -11.85
C SER A 15 36.03 9.99 -11.21
N PHE A 16 35.53 8.98 -11.91
CA PHE A 16 34.46 8.14 -11.40
C PHE A 16 34.63 6.69 -11.84
N TYR A 17 34.07 5.80 -11.05
CA TYR A 17 33.92 4.40 -11.36
C TYR A 17 32.43 4.10 -11.49
N GLN A 18 32.01 3.65 -12.66
CA GLN A 18 30.71 3.04 -12.86
C GLN A 18 30.89 1.53 -12.93
N SER A 19 30.25 0.80 -12.02
CA SER A 19 30.30 -0.66 -12.04
C SER A 19 29.82 -1.21 -13.38
N ARG A 20 30.39 -2.34 -13.82
CA ARG A 20 29.96 -3.06 -15.03
C ARG A 20 29.57 -4.46 -14.61
N GLU A 21 28.37 -4.90 -14.95
CA GLU A 21 27.98 -6.29 -14.73
C GLU A 21 28.61 -7.15 -15.82
N ASN A 22 29.61 -7.95 -15.43
CA ASN A 22 30.17 -8.97 -16.32
C ASN A 22 29.18 -10.13 -16.38
N LYS A 23 28.61 -10.37 -17.57
CA LYS A 23 27.73 -11.50 -17.99
C LYS A 23 26.24 -11.21 -18.12
N ASP A 24 25.88 -10.34 -19.06
CA ASP A 24 24.69 -10.59 -19.88
C ASP A 24 24.95 -10.10 -21.31
N ARG A 25 24.38 -10.79 -22.31
CA ARG A 25 24.48 -10.44 -23.75
C ARG A 25 23.98 -9.03 -24.05
N PHE A 26 23.36 -8.36 -23.07
CA PHE A 26 22.77 -7.04 -23.16
C PHE A 26 23.60 -5.90 -22.52
N GLN A 27 24.80 -6.15 -21.95
CA GLN A 27 25.68 -5.16 -21.29
C GLN A 27 24.92 -4.16 -20.39
N SER A 28 24.56 -4.58 -19.17
CA SER A 28 24.08 -3.64 -18.15
C SER A 28 25.26 -2.94 -17.47
N TYR A 29 25.19 -1.62 -17.32
CA TYR A 29 26.03 -0.92 -16.36
C TYR A 29 25.48 -1.24 -14.96
N GLY A 30 26.36 -1.52 -14.00
CA GLY A 30 25.98 -2.00 -12.68
C GLY A 30 25.29 -0.94 -11.81
N ASN A 31 24.88 -1.37 -10.62
CA ASN A 31 23.86 -0.70 -9.82
C ASN A 31 24.37 0.44 -8.93
N TYR A 32 25.60 0.90 -9.14
CA TYR A 32 26.16 2.05 -8.43
C TYR A 32 27.26 2.78 -9.21
N VAL A 33 27.45 4.05 -8.84
CA VAL A 33 28.56 4.91 -9.25
C VAL A 33 29.35 5.35 -8.00
N ALA A 34 30.68 5.35 -8.10
CA ALA A 34 31.57 5.95 -7.12
C ALA A 34 32.27 7.15 -7.75
N VAL A 35 32.21 8.32 -7.09
CA VAL A 35 32.82 9.56 -7.56
C VAL A 35 34.03 9.87 -6.69
N ALA A 36 35.20 10.05 -7.31
CA ALA A 36 36.40 10.49 -6.62
C ALA A 36 36.42 12.02 -6.56
N LEU A 37 36.25 12.56 -5.35
CA LEU A 37 36.23 13.99 -5.09
C LEU A 37 37.65 14.53 -4.96
N ALA A 38 37.90 15.73 -5.47
CA ALA A 38 39.22 16.37 -5.42
C ALA A 38 39.70 16.67 -3.99
N GLN A 39 38.75 16.91 -3.07
CA GLN A 39 39.01 17.13 -1.65
C GLN A 39 37.92 16.44 -0.81
N PRO A 40 38.24 16.04 0.44
CA PRO A 40 37.23 15.53 1.37
C PRO A 40 36.11 16.53 1.61
N LEU A 41 34.86 16.04 1.65
CA LEU A 41 33.70 16.87 1.97
C LEU A 41 33.69 17.28 3.44
N ARG A 42 33.28 18.53 3.71
CA ARG A 42 33.05 19.03 5.07
C ARG A 42 31.56 18.99 5.39
N LEU A 43 31.24 18.59 6.61
CA LEU A 43 29.86 18.57 7.09
C LEU A 43 29.27 19.98 7.01
N GLY A 44 28.08 20.10 6.41
CA GLY A 44 27.38 21.38 6.24
C GLY A 44 27.85 22.22 5.06
N GLU A 45 28.89 21.81 4.33
CA GLU A 45 29.34 22.51 3.13
C GLU A 45 28.58 21.97 1.90
N PRO A 46 27.76 22.79 1.21
CA PRO A 46 27.02 22.34 0.03
C PRO A 46 27.98 22.04 -1.13
N GLN A 47 27.67 20.99 -1.88
CA GLN A 47 28.44 20.56 -3.05
C GLN A 47 27.50 20.31 -4.22
N SER A 48 27.92 20.75 -5.40
CA SER A 48 27.21 20.47 -6.66
C SER A 48 28.02 19.50 -7.50
N LEU A 49 27.33 18.49 -8.00
CA LEU A 49 27.84 17.52 -8.96
C LEU A 49 26.90 17.51 -10.16
N GLU A 50 27.47 17.65 -11.34
CA GLU A 50 26.75 17.54 -12.61
C GLU A 50 27.05 16.17 -13.21
N PHE A 51 26.01 15.40 -13.55
CA PHE A 51 26.14 14.07 -14.15
C PHE A 51 25.62 14.12 -15.58
N HIS A 52 26.46 13.71 -16.54
CA HIS A 52 26.04 13.51 -17.93
C HIS A 52 25.99 12.02 -18.24
N TYR A 53 24.84 11.54 -18.72
CA TYR A 53 24.61 10.13 -19.04
C TYR A 53 23.55 9.96 -20.11
N ALA A 54 23.58 8.81 -20.79
CA ALA A 54 22.58 8.45 -21.78
C ALA A 54 22.27 6.95 -21.76
N GLY A 55 21.10 6.58 -22.25
CA GLY A 55 20.74 5.19 -22.48
C GLY A 55 19.25 4.99 -22.67
N LYS A 56 18.90 3.88 -23.31
CA LYS A 56 17.51 3.55 -23.67
C LYS A 56 16.70 2.93 -22.52
N ARG A 57 17.36 2.59 -21.41
CA ARG A 57 16.75 1.77 -20.35
C ARG A 57 16.00 2.55 -19.28
N ALA A 58 16.11 3.87 -19.22
CA ALA A 58 15.36 4.67 -18.23
C ALA A 58 13.85 4.68 -18.51
N ILE A 59 13.47 4.45 -19.76
CA ILE A 59 12.08 4.45 -20.23
C ILE A 59 11.72 3.10 -20.82
N ARG A 60 10.49 2.68 -20.60
CA ARG A 60 9.90 1.45 -21.13
C ARG A 60 8.72 1.80 -22.01
N LYS A 61 8.59 1.09 -23.12
CA LYS A 61 7.44 1.21 -24.02
C LYS A 61 6.22 0.62 -23.31
N ALA A 62 5.11 1.36 -23.34
CA ALA A 62 3.83 0.98 -22.75
C ALA A 62 2.69 0.97 -23.78
N GLY A 63 2.88 0.23 -24.87
CA GLY A 63 1.97 0.22 -26.01
C GLY A 63 2.38 1.21 -27.10
N ASN A 64 1.49 1.41 -28.09
CA ASN A 64 1.80 2.21 -29.25
C ASN A 64 1.98 3.70 -28.87
N GLY A 65 3.20 4.23 -29.01
CA GLY A 65 3.50 5.65 -28.75
C GLY A 65 3.49 6.10 -27.29
N ASN A 66 3.32 5.19 -26.32
CA ASN A 66 3.29 5.50 -24.89
C ASN A 66 4.53 4.95 -24.17
N TYR A 67 5.04 5.70 -23.19
CA TYR A 67 6.27 5.40 -22.47
C TYR A 67 6.16 5.82 -21.01
N PHE A 68 6.81 5.08 -20.12
CA PHE A 68 6.94 5.43 -18.70
C PHE A 68 8.37 5.22 -18.22
N CYS A 69 8.77 5.95 -17.18
CA CYS A 69 10.07 5.76 -16.53
C CYS A 69 10.03 4.59 -15.53
N GLU A 70 11.12 3.83 -15.45
CA GLU A 70 11.24 2.78 -14.42
C GLU A 70 11.41 3.35 -13.01
N SER A 71 11.25 2.47 -12.02
CA SER A 71 11.20 2.79 -10.59
C SER A 71 12.49 3.26 -9.94
N SER A 72 13.63 3.14 -10.62
CA SER A 72 14.93 3.52 -10.06
C SER A 72 15.99 3.65 -11.15
N GLY A 73 17.12 4.26 -10.81
CA GLY A 73 18.31 4.26 -11.66
C GLY A 73 18.23 5.12 -12.93
N TRP A 74 17.23 6.01 -13.04
CA TRP A 74 17.15 7.00 -14.14
C TRP A 74 17.78 8.36 -13.80
N TYR A 75 18.02 8.62 -12.51
CA TYR A 75 18.84 9.72 -11.99
C TYR A 75 19.74 9.22 -10.85
N PRO A 76 20.82 9.94 -10.50
CA PRO A 76 21.69 9.59 -9.38
C PRO A 76 20.93 9.68 -8.05
N GLU A 77 20.84 8.56 -7.33
CA GLU A 77 20.17 8.47 -6.04
C GLU A 77 21.11 7.92 -4.96
N ARG A 78 20.86 8.29 -3.70
CA ARG A 78 21.59 7.72 -2.56
C ARG A 78 21.03 6.32 -2.21
N PRO A 79 21.85 5.41 -1.65
CA PRO A 79 21.34 4.18 -1.06
C PRO A 79 20.25 4.49 -0.03
N ASN A 80 19.19 3.67 0.03
CA ASN A 80 17.97 3.92 0.80
C ASN A 80 17.22 5.20 0.35
N SER A 81 17.10 5.42 -0.96
CA SER A 81 16.57 6.64 -1.58
C SER A 81 15.23 7.12 -1.01
N PHE A 82 14.34 6.22 -0.59
CA PHE A 82 13.05 6.61 -0.01
C PHE A 82 13.13 7.40 1.30
N SER A 83 14.19 7.23 2.11
CA SER A 83 14.42 8.10 3.28
C SER A 83 15.20 9.37 2.94
N ALA A 84 15.88 9.36 1.79
CA ALA A 84 16.67 10.48 1.27
C ALA A 84 15.83 11.33 0.30
N ARG A 85 14.99 12.21 0.86
CA ARG A 85 14.16 13.14 0.09
C ARG A 85 14.98 14.25 -0.58
N ALA A 86 14.52 14.72 -1.73
CA ALA A 86 15.15 15.81 -2.47
C ALA A 86 14.09 16.72 -3.13
N ASP A 87 14.43 17.99 -3.30
CA ASP A 87 13.70 18.88 -4.21
C ASP A 87 14.04 18.52 -5.65
N PHE A 88 13.03 18.54 -6.52
CA PHE A 88 13.14 18.23 -7.94
C PHE A 88 12.76 19.46 -8.78
N ASP A 89 13.66 19.85 -9.68
CA ASP A 89 13.41 20.79 -10.77
C ASP A 89 13.76 20.07 -12.08
N LEU A 90 12.73 19.62 -12.78
CA LEU A 90 12.83 18.66 -13.88
C LEU A 90 12.41 19.32 -15.19
N THR A 91 13.35 19.45 -16.13
CA THR A 91 13.06 19.89 -17.50
C THR A 91 13.11 18.71 -18.46
N PHE A 92 11.99 18.46 -19.13
CA PHE A 92 11.86 17.39 -20.12
C PHE A 92 11.74 17.95 -21.53
N HIS A 93 12.48 17.36 -22.45
CA HIS A 93 12.40 17.60 -23.89
C HIS A 93 11.80 16.35 -24.56
N SER A 94 10.53 16.43 -24.96
CA SER A 94 9.78 15.31 -25.54
C SER A 94 9.34 15.61 -26.99
N PRO A 95 8.92 14.62 -27.78
CA PRO A 95 8.34 14.87 -29.10
C PRO A 95 7.15 15.84 -29.02
N LYS A 96 7.00 16.77 -29.98
CA LYS A 96 5.97 17.84 -29.94
C LYS A 96 4.54 17.35 -29.70
N ASN A 97 4.20 16.17 -30.21
CA ASN A 97 2.85 15.62 -30.14
C ASN A 97 2.61 14.74 -28.91
N ALA A 98 3.65 14.44 -28.12
CA ALA A 98 3.50 13.68 -26.89
C ALA A 98 2.98 14.58 -25.78
N VAL A 99 2.04 14.05 -24.99
CA VAL A 99 1.64 14.60 -23.70
C VAL A 99 2.55 13.98 -22.65
N LEU A 100 3.18 14.81 -21.83
CA LEU A 100 4.05 14.37 -20.72
C LEU A 100 3.36 14.64 -19.38
N VAL A 101 3.52 13.71 -18.46
CA VAL A 101 3.12 13.82 -17.05
C VAL A 101 4.31 13.45 -16.18
N ALA A 102 4.56 14.18 -15.11
CA ALA A 102 5.65 13.90 -14.17
C ALA A 102 5.22 14.21 -12.73
N THR A 103 6.01 13.72 -11.78
CA THR A 103 5.91 14.11 -10.37
C THR A 103 6.15 15.61 -10.20
N GLY A 104 5.39 16.26 -9.32
CA GLY A 104 5.47 17.70 -9.07
C GLY A 104 4.49 18.51 -9.92
N GLU A 105 4.64 19.84 -9.86
CA GLU A 105 3.78 20.81 -10.53
C GLU A 105 4.40 21.24 -11.86
N LYS A 106 3.61 21.21 -12.94
CA LYS A 106 4.06 21.76 -14.22
C LYS A 106 4.11 23.28 -14.17
N THR A 107 5.31 23.87 -14.18
CA THR A 107 5.51 25.32 -14.09
C THR A 107 5.68 26.01 -15.44
N SER A 108 6.08 25.27 -16.48
CA SER A 108 6.19 25.82 -17.84
C SER A 108 5.98 24.76 -18.91
N GLU A 109 5.52 25.22 -20.06
CA GLU A 109 5.37 24.40 -21.26
C GLU A 109 5.55 25.26 -22.51
N THR A 110 6.47 24.85 -23.38
CA THR A 110 6.74 25.52 -24.66
C THR A 110 6.92 24.48 -25.77
N VAL A 111 6.73 24.88 -27.02
CA VAL A 111 7.04 24.05 -28.18
C VAL A 111 8.11 24.78 -28.99
N ASP A 112 9.25 24.11 -29.18
CA ASP A 112 10.36 24.58 -30.00
C ASP A 112 10.60 23.58 -31.15
N GLY A 113 10.25 24.01 -32.36
CA GLY A 113 10.29 23.16 -33.56
C GLY A 113 9.49 21.88 -33.41
N ASN A 114 10.17 20.74 -33.30
CA ASN A 114 9.57 19.42 -33.17
C ASN A 114 9.62 18.86 -31.73
N THR A 115 10.00 19.68 -30.76
CA THR A 115 10.18 19.31 -29.36
C THR A 115 9.22 20.10 -28.48
N ARG A 116 8.50 19.41 -27.58
CA ARG A 116 7.79 20.02 -26.46
C ARG A 116 8.73 20.05 -25.26
N VAL A 117 8.88 21.20 -24.63
CA VAL A 117 9.70 21.38 -23.43
C VAL A 117 8.75 21.67 -22.27
N THR A 118 8.85 20.88 -21.21
CA THR A 118 8.05 21.09 -19.98
C THR A 118 8.96 21.14 -18.78
N THR A 119 8.65 22.02 -17.82
CA THR A 119 9.35 22.08 -16.53
C THR A 119 8.39 21.72 -15.40
N TRP A 120 8.85 20.86 -14.51
CA TRP A 120 8.11 20.35 -13.37
C TRP A 120 8.89 20.58 -12.09
N LYS A 121 8.24 21.13 -11.07
CA LYS A 121 8.88 21.41 -9.78
C LYS A 121 8.14 20.73 -8.65
N SER A 122 8.89 20.08 -7.76
CA SER A 122 8.32 19.58 -6.52
C SER A 122 7.97 20.75 -5.60
N GLU A 123 6.79 20.71 -4.98
CA GLU A 123 6.37 21.71 -3.99
C GLU A 123 7.07 21.54 -2.63
N MET A 124 7.72 20.39 -2.44
CA MET A 124 8.36 19.93 -1.22
C MET A 124 9.34 18.82 -1.56
N PRO A 125 10.30 18.49 -0.67
CA PRO A 125 11.19 17.37 -0.90
C PRO A 125 10.43 16.05 -1.08
N LEU A 126 10.62 15.38 -2.21
CA LEU A 126 9.98 14.10 -2.54
C LEU A 126 10.96 12.95 -2.33
N ALA A 127 10.44 11.78 -1.99
CA ALA A 127 11.23 10.55 -1.86
C ALA A 127 11.81 10.10 -3.21
N VAL A 128 11.11 10.40 -4.29
CA VAL A 128 11.43 9.91 -5.63
C VAL A 128 10.67 10.70 -6.69
N ALA A 129 11.22 10.73 -7.91
CA ALA A 129 10.60 11.35 -9.08
C ALA A 129 10.34 10.33 -10.19
N GLY A 130 9.27 10.58 -10.94
CA GLY A 130 8.88 9.76 -12.08
C GLY A 130 8.18 10.58 -13.17
N PHE A 131 8.13 10.04 -14.38
CA PHE A 131 7.44 10.63 -15.52
C PHE A 131 6.99 9.59 -16.54
N GLY A 132 5.92 9.92 -17.27
CA GLY A 132 5.42 9.19 -18.43
C GLY A 132 5.10 10.16 -19.55
N TYR A 133 5.16 9.68 -20.79
CA TYR A 133 4.77 10.48 -21.94
C TYR A 133 4.21 9.61 -23.06
N GLY A 134 3.28 10.17 -23.83
CA GLY A 134 2.72 9.48 -24.97
C GLY A 134 1.46 10.13 -25.53
N ASP A 135 0.64 9.33 -26.18
CA ASP A 135 -0.66 9.73 -26.71
C ASP A 135 -1.76 9.43 -25.70
N TYR A 136 -1.95 10.40 -24.81
CA TYR A 136 -2.95 10.33 -23.75
C TYR A 136 -4.25 11.06 -24.14
N LYS A 137 -5.38 10.44 -23.80
CA LYS A 137 -6.61 11.17 -23.52
C LYS A 137 -6.54 11.62 -22.07
N VAL A 138 -6.57 12.93 -21.85
CA VAL A 138 -6.59 13.53 -20.51
C VAL A 138 -8.04 13.77 -20.09
N VAL A 139 -8.41 13.29 -18.91
CA VAL A 139 -9.70 13.58 -18.26
C VAL A 139 -9.43 14.13 -16.88
N ASN A 140 -10.07 15.26 -16.56
CA ASN A 140 -9.94 15.92 -15.26
C ASN A 140 -11.17 15.64 -14.40
N ASP A 141 -10.96 15.35 -13.13
CA ASP A 141 -11.94 15.27 -12.06
C ASP A 141 -11.37 15.96 -10.80
N LYS A 142 -12.08 15.92 -9.67
CA LYS A 142 -11.63 16.54 -8.42
C LYS A 142 -12.13 15.83 -7.17
N ALA A 143 -11.30 15.83 -6.12
CA ALA A 143 -11.66 15.45 -4.76
C ALA A 143 -11.53 16.66 -3.83
N GLY A 144 -12.63 17.42 -3.68
CA GLY A 144 -12.56 18.73 -3.03
C GLY A 144 -11.73 19.69 -3.89
N GLU A 145 -10.64 20.20 -3.31
CA GLU A 145 -9.68 21.10 -3.99
C GLU A 145 -8.55 20.33 -4.72
N VAL A 146 -8.46 19.01 -4.53
CA VAL A 146 -7.43 18.20 -5.19
C VAL A 146 -7.84 17.91 -6.63
N ALA A 147 -7.00 18.28 -7.60
CA ALA A 147 -7.19 17.92 -8.99
C ALA A 147 -6.85 16.43 -9.20
N VAL A 148 -7.69 15.72 -9.96
CA VAL A 148 -7.46 14.31 -10.31
C VAL A 148 -7.42 14.18 -11.82
N ASP A 149 -6.24 13.93 -12.35
CA ASP A 149 -5.97 13.95 -13.79
C ASP A 149 -5.65 12.54 -14.29
N ILE A 150 -6.51 12.03 -15.18
CA ILE A 150 -6.33 10.70 -15.78
C ILE A 150 -5.70 10.86 -17.16
N TYR A 151 -4.46 10.40 -17.29
CA TYR A 151 -3.69 10.31 -18.52
C TYR A 151 -3.83 8.89 -19.09
N ALA A 152 -4.95 8.63 -19.76
CA ALA A 152 -5.26 7.29 -20.26
C ALA A 152 -4.79 7.09 -21.70
N ASN A 153 -4.10 5.99 -21.97
CA ASN A 153 -3.62 5.64 -23.30
C ASN A 153 -4.80 5.57 -24.29
N ARG A 154 -4.68 6.26 -25.43
CA ARG A 154 -5.69 6.22 -26.51
C ARG A 154 -5.77 4.86 -27.18
N GLU A 155 -4.63 4.19 -27.30
CA GLU A 155 -4.46 2.88 -27.91
C GLU A 155 -4.23 1.80 -26.85
N PRO A 156 -4.63 0.54 -27.11
CA PRO A 156 -4.33 -0.56 -26.21
C PRO A 156 -2.81 -0.83 -26.19
N ASP A 157 -2.34 -1.45 -25.11
CA ASP A 157 -0.97 -1.98 -25.11
C ASP A 157 -0.80 -3.18 -26.06
N ASP A 158 0.44 -3.55 -26.36
CA ASP A 158 0.74 -4.54 -27.42
C ASP A 158 0.03 -5.90 -27.17
N LEU A 159 -0.12 -6.32 -25.91
CA LEU A 159 -0.80 -7.57 -25.54
C LEU A 159 -2.32 -7.41 -25.60
N MET A 160 -2.87 -6.31 -25.06
CA MET A 160 -4.30 -6.02 -25.20
C MET A 160 -4.75 -5.93 -26.66
N ALA A 161 -3.93 -5.30 -27.53
CA ALA A 161 -4.19 -5.23 -28.96
C ALA A 161 -4.21 -6.63 -29.62
N GLN A 162 -3.35 -7.53 -29.16
CA GLN A 162 -3.35 -8.92 -29.62
C GLN A 162 -4.60 -9.67 -29.17
N VAL A 163 -4.99 -9.53 -27.90
CA VAL A 163 -6.23 -10.12 -27.36
C VAL A 163 -7.43 -9.64 -28.16
N GLN A 164 -7.55 -8.33 -28.38
CA GLN A 164 -8.64 -7.76 -29.17
C GLN A 164 -8.72 -8.36 -30.58
N ARG A 165 -7.59 -8.49 -31.29
CA ARG A 165 -7.56 -9.13 -32.63
C ARG A 165 -8.01 -10.59 -32.62
N ILE A 166 -7.70 -11.34 -31.56
CA ILE A 166 -8.14 -12.74 -31.42
C ILE A 166 -9.66 -12.81 -31.32
N PHE A 167 -10.30 -11.98 -30.51
CA PHE A 167 -11.76 -11.87 -30.44
C PHE A 167 -12.38 -11.42 -31.77
N GLU A 168 -11.81 -10.37 -32.40
CA GLU A 168 -12.30 -9.84 -33.69
C GLU A 168 -12.23 -10.88 -34.82
N SER A 169 -11.24 -11.78 -34.79
CA SER A 169 -11.12 -12.88 -35.76
C SER A 169 -12.15 -14.00 -35.60
N GLY A 170 -12.92 -14.01 -34.50
CA GLY A 170 -13.83 -15.11 -34.15
C GLY A 170 -13.14 -16.39 -33.67
N ALA A 171 -11.82 -16.35 -33.41
CA ALA A 171 -11.07 -17.49 -32.89
C ALA A 171 -11.46 -17.87 -31.45
N VAL A 172 -12.05 -16.93 -30.71
CA VAL A 172 -12.60 -17.13 -29.36
C VAL A 172 -14.04 -16.60 -29.36
N GLN A 173 -14.95 -17.33 -28.72
CA GLN A 173 -16.33 -16.87 -28.52
C GLN A 173 -16.35 -15.73 -27.49
N GLY A 174 -17.11 -14.67 -27.79
CA GLY A 174 -17.25 -13.50 -26.91
C GLY A 174 -17.08 -12.19 -27.67
N ALA A 175 -17.27 -11.07 -26.96
CA ALA A 175 -17.07 -9.74 -27.50
C ALA A 175 -16.48 -8.81 -26.44
N VAL A 176 -15.20 -8.45 -26.62
CA VAL A 176 -14.47 -7.56 -25.69
C VAL A 176 -14.53 -6.08 -26.07
N GLY A 177 -15.00 -5.76 -27.27
CA GLY A 177 -14.98 -4.40 -27.80
C GLY A 177 -13.54 -3.84 -27.86
N ASN A 178 -13.41 -2.53 -27.68
CA ASN A 178 -12.11 -1.86 -27.69
C ASN A 178 -11.46 -1.89 -26.31
N LEU A 179 -10.28 -2.51 -26.18
CA LEU A 179 -9.55 -2.68 -24.91
C LEU A 179 -8.65 -1.48 -24.58
N THR A 180 -9.10 -0.26 -24.86
CA THR A 180 -8.32 0.96 -24.64
C THR A 180 -8.53 1.54 -23.24
N PRO A 181 -7.45 1.91 -22.51
CA PRO A 181 -7.60 2.57 -21.22
C PRO A 181 -8.43 3.86 -21.28
N SER A 182 -8.37 4.59 -22.40
CA SER A 182 -9.10 5.85 -22.62
C SER A 182 -10.63 5.71 -22.60
N ALA A 183 -11.17 4.50 -22.78
CA ALA A 183 -12.59 4.20 -22.65
C ALA A 183 -13.07 4.37 -21.20
N MET A 184 -12.23 4.02 -20.22
CA MET A 184 -12.56 4.07 -18.79
C MET A 184 -12.08 5.34 -18.07
N ALA A 185 -11.44 6.28 -18.77
CA ALA A 185 -10.78 7.45 -18.17
C ALA A 185 -11.69 8.28 -17.25
N LYS A 186 -12.97 8.47 -17.61
CA LYS A 186 -13.94 9.22 -16.77
C LYS A 186 -14.28 8.46 -15.49
N THR A 187 -14.57 7.17 -15.59
CA THR A 187 -14.83 6.31 -14.44
C THR A 187 -13.62 6.25 -13.52
N MET A 188 -12.42 6.18 -14.08
CA MET A 188 -11.17 6.24 -13.31
C MET A 188 -11.06 7.55 -12.54
N GLY A 189 -11.34 8.71 -13.15
CA GLY A 189 -11.32 9.99 -12.45
C GLY A 189 -12.19 10.00 -11.19
N GLN A 190 -13.41 9.44 -11.30
CA GLN A 190 -14.35 9.34 -10.20
C GLN A 190 -13.89 8.37 -9.11
N GLU A 191 -13.42 7.18 -9.48
CA GLU A 191 -12.94 6.17 -8.52
C GLU A 191 -11.69 6.66 -7.79
N MET A 192 -10.75 7.28 -8.51
CA MET A 192 -9.56 7.88 -7.90
C MET A 192 -9.94 9.02 -6.95
N ALA A 193 -10.88 9.89 -7.32
CA ALA A 193 -11.39 10.93 -6.43
C ALA A 193 -12.06 10.35 -5.16
N ASN A 194 -12.75 9.21 -5.26
CA ASN A 194 -13.34 8.54 -4.11
C ASN A 194 -12.29 7.99 -3.14
N THR A 195 -11.18 7.42 -3.64
CA THR A 195 -10.07 6.97 -2.78
C THR A 195 -9.50 8.14 -1.96
N ILE A 196 -9.28 9.30 -2.60
CA ILE A 196 -8.79 10.51 -1.92
C ILE A 196 -9.76 10.96 -0.83
N ARG A 197 -11.07 10.99 -1.12
CA ARG A 197 -12.09 11.39 -0.15
C ARG A 197 -12.08 10.49 1.08
N LEU A 198 -12.09 9.16 0.88
CA LEU A 198 -12.10 8.21 1.99
C LEU A 198 -10.81 8.32 2.82
N PHE A 199 -9.65 8.29 2.17
CA PHE A 199 -8.37 8.36 2.87
C PHE A 199 -8.17 9.70 3.56
N SER A 200 -8.72 10.79 3.04
CA SER A 200 -8.68 12.07 3.74
C SER A 200 -9.45 12.05 5.07
N LEU A 201 -10.50 11.25 5.19
CA LEU A 201 -11.26 11.09 6.44
C LEU A 201 -10.46 10.33 7.51
N TYR A 202 -9.64 9.37 7.12
CA TYR A 202 -8.86 8.54 8.04
C TYR A 202 -7.46 9.07 8.32
N PHE A 203 -6.78 9.58 7.31
CA PHE A 203 -5.34 9.88 7.35
C PHE A 203 -5.06 11.39 7.37
N GLY A 204 -6.09 12.22 7.17
CA GLY A 204 -5.96 13.67 7.05
C GLY A 204 -5.80 14.13 5.60
N PRO A 205 -5.66 15.45 5.34
CA PRO A 205 -5.69 16.02 4.00
C PRO A 205 -4.73 15.33 3.02
N TYR A 206 -5.15 15.24 1.75
CA TYR A 206 -4.28 14.76 0.68
C TYR A 206 -2.99 15.59 0.60
N PRO A 207 -1.81 14.97 0.51
CA PRO A 207 -0.53 15.66 0.70
C PRO A 207 -0.05 16.52 -0.48
N TYR A 208 -0.68 16.44 -1.65
CA TYR A 208 -0.29 17.15 -2.87
C TYR A 208 -1.46 17.96 -3.44
N LYS A 209 -1.22 18.87 -4.39
CA LYS A 209 -2.32 19.59 -5.07
C LYS A 209 -3.03 18.77 -6.15
N HIS A 210 -2.31 17.81 -6.72
CA HIS A 210 -2.79 17.02 -7.85
C HIS A 210 -2.49 15.55 -7.62
N LEU A 211 -3.39 14.70 -8.11
CA LEU A 211 -3.13 13.30 -8.36
C LEU A 211 -3.24 13.02 -9.86
N SER A 212 -2.10 12.73 -10.50
CA SER A 212 -2.06 12.23 -11.85
C SER A 212 -2.08 10.71 -11.88
N VAL A 213 -2.81 10.11 -12.82
CA VAL A 213 -2.90 8.65 -12.97
C VAL A 213 -2.74 8.26 -14.42
N THR A 214 -1.87 7.30 -14.71
CA THR A 214 -1.70 6.70 -16.04
C THR A 214 -1.62 5.18 -15.94
N SER A 215 -1.59 4.50 -17.10
CA SER A 215 -1.63 3.04 -17.20
C SER A 215 -0.28 2.42 -17.57
N LEU A 216 0.09 1.33 -16.90
CA LEU A 216 1.14 0.39 -17.31
C LEU A 216 0.56 -0.72 -18.19
N PRO A 217 1.37 -1.35 -19.05
CA PRO A 217 0.89 -2.46 -19.89
C PRO A 217 0.38 -3.64 -19.07
N ILE A 218 -0.55 -4.38 -19.66
CA ILE A 218 -1.20 -5.51 -19.00
C ILE A 218 -0.21 -6.64 -18.67
N SER A 219 0.94 -6.71 -19.36
CA SER A 219 1.98 -7.70 -19.10
C SER A 219 2.78 -7.49 -17.82
N TYR A 220 2.69 -6.31 -17.18
CA TYR A 220 3.49 -5.99 -16.00
C TYR A 220 2.84 -6.49 -14.69
N SER A 221 1.51 -6.51 -14.62
CA SER A 221 0.74 -7.04 -13.48
C SER A 221 1.09 -6.41 -12.11
N TYR A 222 1.51 -5.14 -12.08
CA TYR A 222 1.74 -4.38 -10.85
C TYR A 222 1.34 -2.90 -11.00
N GLY A 223 1.30 -2.18 -9.88
CA GLY A 223 1.11 -0.73 -9.81
C GLY A 223 2.31 -0.03 -9.18
N GLN A 224 2.39 1.26 -9.44
CA GLN A 224 3.42 2.09 -8.85
C GLN A 224 2.88 3.48 -8.55
N GLY A 225 2.55 3.73 -7.29
CA GLY A 225 2.30 5.07 -6.80
C GLY A 225 3.61 5.84 -6.63
N TRP A 226 3.84 6.91 -7.37
CA TRP A 226 4.82 7.97 -7.08
C TRP A 226 4.13 9.17 -6.42
N PRO A 227 4.89 10.10 -5.78
CA PRO A 227 4.30 11.32 -5.22
C PRO A 227 3.55 12.13 -6.29
N GLY A 228 2.22 12.21 -6.17
CA GLY A 228 1.34 12.92 -7.11
C GLY A 228 1.17 12.25 -8.49
N LEU A 229 1.75 11.06 -8.72
CA LEU A 229 1.68 10.35 -10.01
C LEU A 229 1.57 8.83 -9.81
N ILE A 230 0.45 8.22 -10.16
CA ILE A 230 0.25 6.77 -10.04
C ILE A 230 0.27 6.10 -11.41
N TYR A 231 1.02 5.02 -11.51
CA TYR A 231 0.96 4.07 -12.60
C TYR A 231 0.12 2.87 -12.18
N LEU A 232 -1.01 2.67 -12.83
CA LEU A 232 -1.90 1.55 -12.54
C LEU A 232 -1.83 0.52 -13.67
N TRP A 233 -1.93 -0.76 -13.32
CA TRP A 233 -2.02 -1.83 -14.31
C TRP A 233 -3.20 -1.63 -15.28
N SER A 234 -3.00 -1.75 -16.60
CA SER A 234 -4.05 -1.47 -17.60
C SER A 234 -5.27 -2.38 -17.50
N GLY A 235 -5.15 -3.57 -16.91
CA GLY A 235 -6.30 -4.43 -16.59
C GLY A 235 -7.30 -3.77 -15.62
N SER A 236 -6.83 -2.82 -14.80
CA SER A 236 -7.69 -1.98 -13.96
C SER A 236 -8.42 -0.89 -14.75
N PHE A 237 -8.09 -0.65 -16.02
CA PHE A 237 -8.82 0.28 -16.91
C PHE A 237 -9.83 -0.42 -17.82
N LEU A 238 -10.22 -1.64 -17.47
CA LEU A 238 -11.27 -2.39 -18.17
C LEU A 238 -12.60 -2.26 -17.43
N ASP A 239 -13.71 -2.50 -18.12
CA ASP A 239 -15.00 -2.72 -17.46
C ASP A 239 -15.14 -4.18 -16.97
N ALA A 240 -16.25 -4.47 -16.29
CA ALA A 240 -16.49 -5.80 -15.72
C ALA A 240 -16.68 -6.88 -16.79
N THR A 241 -17.33 -6.56 -17.91
CA THR A 241 -17.54 -7.48 -19.03
C THR A 241 -16.21 -7.82 -19.68
N GLN A 242 -15.43 -6.79 -20.03
CA GLN A 242 -14.11 -6.96 -20.63
C GLN A 242 -13.19 -7.84 -19.78
N ARG A 243 -13.14 -7.58 -18.46
CA ARG A 243 -12.36 -8.41 -17.54
C ARG A 243 -12.83 -9.86 -17.51
N HIS A 244 -14.14 -10.10 -17.45
CA HIS A 244 -14.70 -11.44 -17.45
C HIS A 244 -14.30 -12.21 -18.72
N GLU A 245 -14.49 -11.61 -19.89
CA GLU A 245 -14.19 -12.22 -21.19
C GLU A 245 -12.71 -12.58 -21.35
N ILE A 246 -11.78 -11.79 -20.78
CA ILE A 246 -10.34 -12.06 -20.87
C ILE A 246 -9.79 -12.87 -19.68
N GLY A 247 -10.66 -13.43 -18.83
CA GLY A 247 -10.24 -14.33 -17.75
C GLY A 247 -9.67 -13.63 -16.51
N LEU A 248 -10.12 -12.40 -16.22
CA LEU A 248 -9.78 -11.63 -15.02
C LEU A 248 -11.01 -11.44 -14.10
N PRO A 249 -11.60 -12.53 -13.56
CA PRO A 249 -12.91 -12.46 -12.92
C PRO A 249 -12.93 -11.72 -11.58
N ASP A 250 -11.79 -11.60 -10.89
CA ASP A 250 -11.72 -10.92 -9.60
C ASP A 250 -11.69 -9.38 -9.74
N GLY A 251 -12.82 -8.82 -10.16
CA GLY A 251 -12.98 -7.39 -10.39
C GLY A 251 -12.67 -6.55 -9.14
N VAL A 252 -13.18 -6.94 -7.97
CA VAL A 252 -12.98 -6.20 -6.71
C VAL A 252 -11.50 -6.12 -6.34
N GLN A 253 -10.74 -7.20 -6.53
CA GLN A 253 -9.30 -7.21 -6.30
C GLN A 253 -8.58 -6.22 -7.24
N LEU A 254 -8.87 -6.33 -8.53
CA LEU A 254 -8.15 -5.61 -9.59
C LEU A 254 -8.55 -4.13 -9.70
N THR A 255 -9.76 -3.78 -9.26
CA THR A 255 -10.26 -2.41 -9.27
C THR A 255 -10.18 -1.80 -7.89
N ASP A 256 -11.07 -2.16 -6.99
CA ASP A 256 -11.35 -1.35 -5.81
C ASP A 256 -10.21 -1.45 -4.82
N PHE A 257 -9.78 -2.68 -4.51
CA PHE A 257 -8.66 -2.93 -3.62
C PHE A 257 -7.35 -2.38 -4.20
N PHE A 258 -6.96 -2.81 -5.42
CA PHE A 258 -5.66 -2.48 -6.00
C PHE A 258 -5.51 -0.98 -6.26
N ARG A 259 -6.51 -0.30 -6.82
CA ARG A 259 -6.45 1.15 -7.04
C ARG A 259 -6.33 1.89 -5.70
N ALA A 260 -7.07 1.45 -4.68
CA ALA A 260 -7.02 2.05 -3.35
C ALA A 260 -5.67 1.81 -2.66
N HIS A 261 -5.08 0.61 -2.78
CA HIS A 261 -3.74 0.29 -2.31
C HIS A 261 -2.72 1.28 -2.90
N GLU A 262 -2.66 1.39 -4.23
CA GLU A 262 -1.72 2.30 -4.92
C GLU A 262 -1.97 3.79 -4.59
N SER A 263 -3.24 4.16 -4.40
CA SER A 263 -3.63 5.53 -4.01
C SER A 263 -3.23 5.87 -2.58
N SER A 264 -3.22 4.89 -1.69
CA SER A 264 -2.85 5.12 -0.29
C SER A 264 -1.35 5.38 -0.12
N HIS A 265 -0.51 4.93 -1.06
CA HIS A 265 0.93 5.21 -1.03
C HIS A 265 1.25 6.70 -1.06
N GLN A 266 0.31 7.54 -1.51
CA GLN A 266 0.43 8.99 -1.42
C GLN A 266 0.67 9.45 0.03
N TRP A 267 0.08 8.75 1.01
CA TRP A 267 0.41 8.86 2.43
C TRP A 267 1.53 7.88 2.84
N TRP A 268 1.38 6.59 2.50
CA TRP A 268 2.25 5.52 3.01
C TRP A 268 3.45 5.24 2.11
N GLY A 269 4.65 5.47 2.65
CA GLY A 269 5.91 5.37 1.90
C GLY A 269 6.33 6.71 1.30
N HIS A 270 5.39 7.53 0.81
CA HIS A 270 5.71 8.86 0.28
C HIS A 270 5.58 9.96 1.30
N ARG A 271 4.43 10.18 1.94
CA ARG A 271 4.32 11.30 2.90
C ARG A 271 4.93 10.94 4.25
N VAL A 272 4.53 9.79 4.76
CA VAL A 272 5.14 9.10 5.90
C VAL A 272 6.01 7.99 5.33
N GLY A 273 7.32 8.21 5.29
CA GLY A 273 8.29 7.21 4.84
C GLY A 273 8.65 6.22 5.94
N TRP A 274 9.52 5.27 5.62
CA TRP A 274 10.07 4.31 6.58
C TRP A 274 11.55 4.61 6.89
N LYS A 275 11.96 4.48 8.15
CA LYS A 275 13.28 4.90 8.64
C LYS A 275 14.40 3.95 8.23
N SER A 276 14.13 2.65 8.20
CA SER A 276 15.07 1.61 7.80
C SER A 276 14.37 0.48 7.05
N TYR A 277 15.11 -0.47 6.47
CA TYR A 277 14.50 -1.62 5.80
C TYR A 277 13.64 -2.49 6.73
N HIS A 278 13.80 -2.37 8.06
CA HIS A 278 12.97 -3.04 9.06
C HIS A 278 11.54 -2.49 9.07
N ASP A 279 11.37 -1.23 8.68
CA ASP A 279 10.14 -0.46 8.85
C ASP A 279 9.30 -0.42 7.56
N GLN A 280 9.70 -1.13 6.50
CA GLN A 280 9.02 -1.10 5.20
C GLN A 280 7.57 -1.62 5.28
N TRP A 281 7.26 -2.50 6.25
CA TRP A 281 5.91 -3.00 6.47
C TRP A 281 4.91 -1.87 6.81
N LEU A 282 5.37 -0.75 7.37
CA LEU A 282 4.55 0.45 7.62
C LEU A 282 4.06 1.13 6.33
N SER A 283 4.67 0.82 5.19
CA SER A 283 4.21 1.27 3.88
C SER A 283 3.26 0.24 3.28
N GLU A 284 3.76 -0.97 3.05
CA GLU A 284 3.00 -2.00 2.31
C GLU A 284 1.78 -2.49 3.09
N GLY A 285 1.94 -2.83 4.37
CA GLY A 285 0.82 -3.30 5.20
C GLY A 285 -0.25 -2.22 5.41
N PHE A 286 0.15 -0.96 5.48
CA PHE A 286 -0.80 0.16 5.61
C PHE A 286 -1.54 0.39 4.29
N ALA A 287 -0.86 0.24 3.16
CA ALA A 287 -1.49 0.32 1.85
C ALA A 287 -2.49 -0.80 1.62
N ASP A 288 -2.15 -2.00 2.07
CA ASP A 288 -2.98 -3.18 1.96
C ASP A 288 -4.24 -3.09 2.84
N PHE A 289 -4.09 -2.67 4.10
CA PHE A 289 -5.22 -2.28 4.96
C PHE A 289 -6.10 -1.22 4.30
N SER A 290 -5.50 -0.19 3.69
CA SER A 290 -6.23 0.89 3.01
C SER A 290 -7.05 0.37 1.82
N GLY A 291 -6.52 -0.63 1.09
CA GLY A 291 -7.24 -1.34 0.04
C GLY A 291 -8.49 -2.05 0.56
N ILE A 292 -8.37 -2.82 1.64
CA ILE A 292 -9.51 -3.55 2.22
C ILE A 292 -10.52 -2.59 2.85
N LEU A 293 -10.05 -1.51 3.49
CA LEU A 293 -10.88 -0.43 4.00
C LEU A 293 -11.72 0.19 2.87
N TYR A 294 -11.12 0.47 1.72
CA TYR A 294 -11.88 1.00 0.58
C TYR A 294 -12.91 -0.01 0.07
N VAL A 295 -12.58 -1.30 0.00
CA VAL A 295 -13.55 -2.36 -0.36
C VAL A 295 -14.74 -2.38 0.60
N GLN A 296 -14.53 -2.21 1.91
CA GLN A 296 -15.62 -2.16 2.89
C GLN A 296 -16.63 -1.05 2.58
N TYR A 297 -16.14 0.15 2.25
CA TYR A 297 -16.98 1.32 1.98
C TYR A 297 -17.56 1.34 0.56
N ARG A 298 -16.78 0.88 -0.43
CA ARG A 298 -17.16 0.94 -1.85
C ARG A 298 -18.06 -0.22 -2.25
N GLN A 299 -17.84 -1.39 -1.68
CA GLN A 299 -18.60 -2.61 -1.93
C GLN A 299 -19.53 -2.89 -0.74
N ASN A 300 -19.02 -3.56 0.29
CA ASN A 300 -19.72 -3.89 1.52
C ASN A 300 -18.78 -4.66 2.48
N MET A 301 -19.23 -4.83 3.72
CA MET A 301 -18.51 -5.60 4.74
C MET A 301 -18.25 -7.06 4.33
N LYS A 302 -19.17 -7.72 3.60
CA LYS A 302 -18.97 -9.13 3.20
C LYS A 302 -17.77 -9.30 2.27
N GLU A 303 -17.59 -8.39 1.31
CA GLU A 303 -16.41 -8.40 0.43
C GLU A 303 -15.13 -8.09 1.21
N ALA A 304 -15.17 -7.13 2.15
CA ALA A 304 -14.02 -6.83 3.01
C ALA A 304 -13.61 -8.04 3.87
N LEU A 305 -14.56 -8.74 4.50
CA LEU A 305 -14.28 -9.96 5.27
C LEU A 305 -13.76 -11.10 4.39
N THR A 306 -14.23 -11.18 3.14
CA THR A 306 -13.66 -12.13 2.18
C THR A 306 -12.18 -11.82 1.91
N ARG A 307 -11.79 -10.54 1.90
CA ARG A 307 -10.38 -10.15 1.74
C ARG A 307 -9.56 -10.39 2.97
N TRP A 308 -10.03 -10.02 4.16
CA TRP A 308 -9.33 -10.36 5.40
C TRP A 308 -9.06 -11.86 5.54
N ARG A 309 -10.00 -12.71 5.14
CA ARG A 309 -9.79 -14.17 5.10
C ARG A 309 -8.70 -14.59 4.12
N LYS A 310 -8.65 -13.99 2.92
CA LYS A 310 -7.58 -14.23 1.94
C LYS A 310 -6.21 -13.81 2.50
N GLU A 311 -6.11 -12.64 3.13
CA GLU A 311 -4.88 -12.19 3.77
C GLU A 311 -4.40 -13.17 4.86
N LYS A 312 -5.33 -13.69 5.66
CA LYS A 312 -5.00 -14.70 6.68
C LYS A 312 -4.57 -16.02 6.04
N GLU A 313 -5.27 -16.47 5.00
CA GLU A 313 -4.92 -17.67 4.24
C GLU A 313 -3.52 -17.56 3.62
N LEU A 314 -3.16 -16.41 3.07
CA LEU A 314 -1.81 -16.14 2.56
C LEU A 314 -0.73 -16.36 3.63
N LEU A 315 -1.00 -16.00 4.88
CA LEU A 315 -0.06 -16.23 5.99
C LEU A 315 0.09 -17.72 6.37
N HIS A 316 -0.94 -18.54 6.13
CA HIS A 316 -0.87 -20.00 6.32
C HIS A 316 -0.30 -20.74 5.11
N ASN A 317 -0.29 -20.12 3.94
CA ASN A 317 0.23 -20.75 2.72
C ASN A 317 1.71 -21.09 2.87
N LYS A 318 2.12 -22.07 2.06
CA LYS A 318 3.52 -22.45 1.95
C LYS A 318 4.16 -21.77 0.76
N ASP A 319 5.37 -21.28 0.94
CA ASP A 319 6.21 -20.85 -0.16
C ASP A 319 6.62 -22.04 -1.05
N LEU A 320 7.32 -21.75 -2.15
CA LEU A 320 7.81 -22.78 -3.08
C LEU A 320 8.76 -23.80 -2.44
N ASN A 321 9.33 -23.50 -1.27
CA ASN A 321 10.24 -24.35 -0.53
C ASN A 321 9.53 -25.09 0.63
N GLY A 322 8.21 -24.91 0.79
CA GLY A 322 7.39 -25.58 1.79
C GLY A 322 7.33 -24.88 3.16
N HIS A 323 7.90 -23.68 3.31
CA HIS A 323 7.84 -22.90 4.54
C HIS A 323 6.52 -22.16 4.64
N VAL A 324 5.88 -22.19 5.81
CA VAL A 324 4.70 -21.36 6.07
C VAL A 324 5.11 -19.89 6.08
N ILE A 325 4.39 -19.04 5.33
CA ILE A 325 4.72 -17.61 5.15
C ILE A 325 4.89 -16.90 6.50
N GLU A 326 3.94 -17.08 7.43
CA GLU A 326 3.99 -16.43 8.74
C GLU A 326 5.24 -16.83 9.56
N SER A 327 5.67 -18.09 9.42
CA SER A 327 6.80 -18.65 10.16
C SER A 327 8.16 -18.29 9.58
N LEU A 328 8.22 -17.51 8.49
CA LEU A 328 9.49 -17.03 7.92
C LEU A 328 10.24 -16.06 8.84
N GLY A 329 9.51 -15.40 9.74
CA GLY A 329 10.09 -14.55 10.78
C GLY A 329 9.20 -13.35 11.12
N PRO A 330 9.61 -12.55 12.11
CA PRO A 330 8.92 -11.31 12.45
C PRO A 330 8.88 -10.34 11.27
N ILE A 331 7.76 -9.63 11.05
CA ILE A 331 7.66 -8.62 9.98
C ILE A 331 8.72 -7.52 10.12
N TRP A 332 9.14 -7.23 11.35
CA TRP A 332 10.22 -6.27 11.61
C TRP A 332 11.58 -6.72 11.09
N MET A 333 11.85 -8.02 10.84
CA MET A 333 13.11 -8.42 10.19
C MET A 333 13.28 -7.77 8.81
N GLY A 334 12.18 -7.31 8.20
CA GLY A 334 12.19 -6.60 6.93
C GLY A 334 12.86 -7.44 5.85
N ARG A 335 13.61 -6.78 4.96
CA ARG A 335 14.25 -7.44 3.81
C ARG A 335 15.21 -8.58 4.15
N ARG A 336 15.60 -8.79 5.42
CA ARG A 336 16.42 -9.94 5.85
C ARG A 336 15.72 -11.27 5.67
N ILE A 337 14.39 -11.29 5.60
CA ILE A 337 13.62 -12.50 5.29
C ILE A 337 13.93 -12.99 3.86
N ARG A 338 14.20 -12.06 2.92
CA ARG A 338 14.56 -12.41 1.55
C ARG A 338 15.93 -13.09 1.53
N SER A 339 15.96 -14.38 1.29
CA SER A 339 17.18 -15.17 1.21
C SER A 339 17.06 -16.26 0.15
N SER A 340 18.16 -16.97 -0.11
CA SER A 340 18.14 -18.17 -0.96
C SER A 340 17.33 -19.33 -0.36
N ALA A 341 16.97 -19.25 0.93
CA ALA A 341 16.17 -20.26 1.61
C ALA A 341 14.65 -20.00 1.50
N THR A 342 14.25 -18.76 1.18
CA THR A 342 12.82 -18.38 1.09
C THR A 342 12.35 -18.34 -0.35
N GLY A 343 11.09 -18.69 -0.58
CA GLY A 343 10.45 -18.54 -1.88
C GLY A 343 10.49 -17.09 -2.40
N PRO A 344 10.57 -16.89 -3.73
CA PRO A 344 10.33 -15.57 -4.33
C PRO A 344 8.93 -15.07 -3.96
N GLY A 345 8.81 -13.80 -3.57
CA GLY A 345 7.53 -13.18 -3.21
C GLY A 345 7.13 -13.37 -1.74
N SER A 346 7.67 -14.36 -1.03
CA SER A 346 7.22 -14.68 0.33
C SER A 346 7.44 -13.57 1.36
N TYR A 347 8.46 -12.75 1.17
CA TYR A 347 8.65 -11.55 1.98
C TYR A 347 7.52 -10.53 1.77
N GLN A 348 7.09 -10.34 0.52
CA GLN A 348 5.97 -9.48 0.19
C GLN A 348 4.68 -10.06 0.78
N ASP A 349 4.37 -11.33 0.53
CA ASP A 349 3.18 -11.98 1.09
C ASP A 349 3.10 -11.80 2.62
N LEU A 350 4.23 -11.91 3.32
CA LEU A 350 4.29 -11.68 4.75
C LEU A 350 4.02 -10.22 5.15
N ILE A 351 4.79 -9.25 4.63
CA ILE A 351 4.70 -7.86 5.14
C ILE A 351 3.40 -7.15 4.74
N TYR A 352 2.80 -7.54 3.61
CA TYR A 352 1.52 -7.01 3.16
C TYR A 352 0.42 -7.55 4.09
N SER A 353 0.20 -8.87 4.07
CA SER A 353 -0.90 -9.49 4.81
C SER A 353 -0.79 -9.30 6.33
N LYS A 354 0.39 -9.59 6.92
CA LYS A 354 0.58 -9.46 8.38
C LYS A 354 0.65 -8.01 8.82
N GLY A 355 1.24 -7.12 8.01
CA GLY A 355 1.25 -5.69 8.27
C GLY A 355 -0.16 -5.08 8.23
N ALA A 356 -1.01 -5.51 7.29
CA ALA A 356 -2.41 -5.12 7.21
C ALA A 356 -3.20 -5.58 8.43
N TYR A 357 -3.00 -6.83 8.87
CA TYR A 357 -3.64 -7.37 10.06
C TYR A 357 -3.24 -6.63 11.34
N VAL A 358 -1.97 -6.23 11.48
CA VAL A 358 -1.54 -5.39 12.61
C VAL A 358 -2.38 -4.11 12.68
N LEU A 359 -2.57 -3.43 11.55
CA LEU A 359 -3.36 -2.21 11.52
C LEU A 359 -4.87 -2.47 11.71
N HIS A 360 -5.39 -3.58 11.18
CA HIS A 360 -6.79 -4.00 11.35
C HIS A 360 -7.13 -4.36 12.80
N MET A 361 -6.25 -5.08 13.48
CA MET A 361 -6.42 -5.39 14.90
C MET A 361 -6.41 -4.11 15.74
N LEU A 362 -5.51 -3.18 15.47
CA LEU A 362 -5.51 -1.86 16.13
C LEU A 362 -6.79 -1.08 15.83
N HIS A 363 -7.24 -1.07 14.57
CA HIS A 363 -8.48 -0.43 14.15
C HIS A 363 -9.68 -0.95 14.95
N LEU A 364 -9.84 -2.26 15.04
CA LEU A 364 -10.97 -2.86 15.74
C LEU A 364 -10.83 -2.77 17.27
N GLN A 365 -9.62 -2.77 17.83
CA GLN A 365 -9.42 -2.46 19.26
C GLN A 365 -9.82 -1.02 19.61
N LEU A 366 -9.72 -0.08 18.67
CA LEU A 366 -10.07 1.34 18.84
C LEU A 366 -11.52 1.68 18.49
N VAL A 367 -12.32 0.74 18.00
CA VAL A 367 -13.75 1.01 17.73
C VAL A 367 -14.52 1.29 19.03
N ASP A 368 -15.11 2.48 19.13
CA ASP A 368 -15.98 2.93 20.22
C ASP A 368 -17.45 2.92 19.77
N SER A 369 -18.14 1.80 19.98
CA SER A 369 -19.54 1.62 19.57
C SER A 369 -20.54 2.57 20.24
N ARG A 370 -20.11 3.38 21.22
CA ARG A 370 -20.98 4.36 21.90
C ARG A 370 -20.93 5.74 21.22
N ASN A 371 -19.94 5.98 20.36
CA ASN A 371 -19.79 7.22 19.62
C ASN A 371 -20.58 7.17 18.29
N PRO A 372 -21.21 8.29 17.84
CA PRO A 372 -21.82 8.37 16.51
C PRO A 372 -20.87 8.07 15.34
N ASP A 373 -19.57 8.34 15.50
CA ASP A 373 -18.50 7.83 14.64
C ASP A 373 -17.68 6.78 15.42
N PRO A 374 -18.03 5.49 15.30
CA PRO A 374 -17.36 4.44 16.08
C PRO A 374 -15.85 4.32 15.82
N GLU A 375 -15.36 4.80 14.68
CA GLU A 375 -13.95 4.66 14.30
C GLU A 375 -13.12 5.91 14.63
N HIS A 376 -13.71 6.90 15.31
CA HIS A 376 -13.06 8.20 15.55
C HIS A 376 -11.69 8.08 16.22
N LEU A 377 -11.52 7.19 17.20
CA LEU A 377 -10.24 6.99 17.89
C LEU A 377 -9.14 6.48 16.94
N PHE A 378 -9.49 5.57 16.02
CA PHE A 378 -8.55 5.10 15.00
C PHE A 378 -8.21 6.22 14.00
N LYS A 379 -9.22 6.97 13.55
CA LYS A 379 -9.02 8.12 12.66
C LYS A 379 -8.13 9.18 13.30
N ASP A 380 -8.30 9.44 14.60
CA ASP A 380 -7.48 10.41 15.34
C ASP A 380 -6.04 9.94 15.52
N MET A 381 -5.83 8.66 15.84
CA MET A 381 -4.50 8.04 15.90
C MET A 381 -3.77 8.13 14.55
N MET A 382 -4.46 7.78 13.45
CA MET A 382 -3.88 7.81 12.11
C MET A 382 -3.56 9.23 11.63
N LYS A 383 -4.44 10.21 11.90
CA LYS A 383 -4.17 11.63 11.62
C LYS A 383 -2.99 12.16 12.42
N ASP A 384 -2.87 11.77 13.69
CA ASP A 384 -1.73 12.16 14.53
C ASP A 384 -0.42 11.56 14.00
N TYR A 385 -0.44 10.30 13.56
CA TYR A 385 0.71 9.67 12.90
C TYR A 385 1.13 10.43 11.63
N CYS A 386 0.18 10.68 10.72
CA CYS A 386 0.43 11.42 9.48
C CYS A 386 0.97 12.83 9.75
N LYS A 387 0.38 13.55 10.72
CA LYS A 387 0.82 14.90 11.10
C LYS A 387 2.21 14.90 11.73
N THR A 388 2.52 13.92 12.58
CA THR A 388 3.80 13.84 13.29
C THR A 388 4.95 13.53 12.33
N PHE A 389 4.72 12.62 11.39
CA PHE A 389 5.71 12.16 10.40
C PHE A 389 5.51 12.76 9.02
N ASP A 390 4.88 13.92 8.96
CA ASP A 390 4.65 14.69 7.73
C ASP A 390 5.99 15.00 7.02
N ASN A 391 6.14 14.47 5.81
CA ASN A 391 7.39 14.49 5.01
C ASN A 391 8.63 13.90 5.71
N LYS A 392 8.44 12.96 6.64
CA LYS A 392 9.52 12.35 7.43
C LYS A 392 9.45 10.83 7.32
N ALA A 393 10.52 10.17 7.76
CA ALA A 393 10.56 8.73 7.89
C ALA A 393 10.25 8.32 9.34
N ALA A 394 9.37 7.35 9.52
CA ALA A 394 9.00 6.78 10.81
C ALA A 394 9.60 5.37 10.97
N SER A 395 9.96 5.02 12.20
CA SER A 395 10.26 3.63 12.58
C SER A 395 9.06 2.92 13.17
N THR A 396 9.19 1.61 13.34
CA THR A 396 8.21 0.78 14.04
C THR A 396 7.99 1.24 15.48
N GLU A 397 9.04 1.65 16.20
CA GLU A 397 8.92 2.20 17.55
C GLU A 397 8.28 3.59 17.56
N ASP A 398 8.49 4.39 16.52
CA ASP A 398 7.81 5.67 16.35
C ASP A 398 6.29 5.47 16.16
N PHE A 399 5.88 4.50 15.34
CA PHE A 399 4.46 4.15 15.18
C PHE A 399 3.87 3.59 16.48
N LYS A 400 4.58 2.68 17.15
CA LYS A 400 4.19 2.15 18.47
C LYS A 400 3.95 3.27 19.49
N ALA A 401 4.82 4.28 19.53
CA ALA A 401 4.64 5.43 20.43
C ALA A 401 3.37 6.24 20.11
N ILE A 402 2.97 6.34 18.84
CA ILE A 402 1.68 6.95 18.47
C ILE A 402 0.52 6.07 18.92
N VAL A 403 0.59 4.75 18.73
CA VAL A 403 -0.46 3.83 19.24
C VAL A 403 -0.61 3.97 20.76
N GLU A 404 0.50 3.98 21.51
CA GLU A 404 0.49 4.13 22.97
C GLU A 404 -0.13 5.47 23.42
N LYS A 405 0.10 6.55 22.67
CA LYS A 405 -0.51 7.86 22.95
C LYS A 405 -2.04 7.84 22.82
N HIS A 406 -2.60 7.00 21.96
CA HIS A 406 -4.05 6.85 21.72
C HIS A 406 -4.64 5.59 22.37
N LEU A 407 -3.89 4.97 23.28
CA LEU A 407 -4.24 3.71 23.90
C LEU A 407 -5.52 3.82 24.74
N THR A 408 -6.43 2.86 24.58
CA THR A 408 -7.62 2.74 25.41
C THR A 408 -7.40 1.78 26.57
N ARG A 409 -8.21 1.87 27.62
CA ARG A 409 -8.13 0.94 28.77
C ARG A 409 -8.23 -0.54 28.36
N GLY A 410 -8.98 -0.87 27.30
CA GLY A 410 -9.13 -2.24 26.81
C GLY A 410 -7.87 -2.79 26.13
N MET A 411 -6.92 -1.92 25.77
CA MET A 411 -5.65 -2.27 25.14
C MET A 411 -4.50 -2.38 26.16
N ASP A 412 -4.64 -1.76 27.35
CA ASP A 412 -3.64 -1.78 28.43
C ASP A 412 -3.64 -3.09 29.22
N LEU A 413 -3.33 -4.21 28.56
CA LEU A 413 -3.37 -5.54 29.19
C LEU A 413 -2.28 -5.75 30.25
N ASP A 414 -1.23 -4.91 30.25
CA ASP A 414 -0.15 -4.93 31.24
C ASP A 414 -0.36 -3.91 32.38
N GLY A 415 -1.32 -2.99 32.24
CA GLY A 415 -1.58 -1.93 33.22
C GLY A 415 -0.46 -0.91 33.34
N ASN A 416 0.39 -0.78 32.31
CA ASN A 416 1.56 0.09 32.28
C ASN A 416 1.49 1.15 31.17
N HIS A 417 0.33 1.26 30.49
CA HIS A 417 0.10 2.16 29.36
C HIS A 417 1.08 1.92 28.21
N LYS A 418 1.41 0.65 27.95
CA LYS A 418 2.29 0.21 26.84
C LYS A 418 1.63 -0.84 25.97
N MET A 419 2.04 -0.87 24.70
CA MET A 419 1.63 -1.89 23.73
C MET A 419 2.73 -2.93 23.50
N ASP A 420 3.62 -3.13 24.48
CA ASP A 420 4.72 -4.09 24.38
C ASP A 420 4.21 -5.49 24.05
N TRP A 421 3.17 -5.99 24.74
CA TRP A 421 2.58 -7.30 24.47
C TRP A 421 2.19 -7.46 22.98
N PHE A 422 1.52 -6.46 22.40
CA PHE A 422 1.01 -6.51 21.04
C PHE A 422 2.14 -6.48 20.01
N PHE A 423 3.06 -5.52 20.14
CA PHE A 423 4.17 -5.39 19.19
C PHE A 423 5.17 -6.54 19.32
N ASN A 424 5.46 -7.02 20.54
CA ASN A 424 6.35 -8.15 20.75
C ASN A 424 5.83 -9.44 20.09
N GLN A 425 4.50 -9.63 20.09
CA GLN A 425 3.86 -10.80 19.50
C GLN A 425 3.70 -10.68 17.98
N TYR A 426 3.08 -9.59 17.52
CA TYR A 426 2.62 -9.48 16.13
C TYR A 426 3.62 -8.79 15.20
N VAL A 427 4.59 -8.03 15.73
CA VAL A 427 5.56 -7.27 14.92
C VAL A 427 6.98 -7.82 15.07
N TYR A 428 7.41 -8.04 16.32
CA TYR A 428 8.72 -8.58 16.67
C TYR A 428 8.74 -10.10 16.86
N GLY A 429 7.58 -10.74 16.78
CA GLY A 429 7.40 -12.18 16.93
C GLY A 429 6.72 -12.86 15.76
N THR A 430 6.54 -14.17 15.92
CA THR A 430 5.78 -15.06 15.03
C THR A 430 4.77 -15.85 15.84
N GLY A 431 3.75 -16.39 15.16
CA GLY A 431 2.67 -17.17 15.73
C GLY A 431 1.31 -16.63 15.33
N ILE A 432 0.40 -17.55 15.02
CA ILE A 432 -1.04 -17.31 14.87
C ILE A 432 -1.72 -18.11 15.99
N PRO A 433 -2.31 -17.45 17.01
CA PRO A 433 -3.00 -18.15 18.07
C PRO A 433 -4.22 -18.90 17.55
N GLN A 434 -4.53 -20.01 18.20
CA GLN A 434 -5.75 -20.79 17.99
C GLN A 434 -6.69 -20.55 19.17
N TYR A 435 -7.92 -20.15 18.91
CA TYR A 435 -8.95 -19.91 19.90
C TYR A 435 -10.10 -20.90 19.76
N SER A 436 -10.47 -21.55 20.87
CA SER A 436 -11.75 -22.22 21.03
C SER A 436 -12.62 -21.42 21.98
N PHE A 437 -13.71 -20.85 21.48
CA PHE A 437 -14.68 -20.12 22.31
C PHE A 437 -15.95 -20.95 22.46
N ARG A 438 -16.46 -21.08 23.68
CA ARG A 438 -17.74 -21.75 23.95
C ARG A 438 -18.51 -20.94 24.96
N ALA A 439 -19.77 -20.66 24.67
CA ALA A 439 -20.65 -19.95 25.59
C ALA A 439 -22.07 -20.52 25.57
N SER A 440 -22.66 -20.55 26.76
CA SER A 440 -24.08 -20.82 27.00
C SER A 440 -24.80 -19.51 27.29
N VAL A 441 -26.05 -19.43 26.86
CA VAL A 441 -26.88 -18.23 26.95
C VAL A 441 -28.20 -18.63 27.60
N GLU A 442 -28.48 -18.06 28.77
CA GLU A 442 -29.63 -18.43 29.60
C GLU A 442 -30.48 -17.20 29.91
N ALA A 443 -31.78 -17.26 29.63
CA ALA A 443 -32.70 -16.18 30.01
C ALA A 443 -32.90 -16.17 31.53
N THR A 444 -32.85 -14.99 32.15
CA THR A 444 -33.13 -14.80 33.57
C THR A 444 -34.58 -14.38 33.78
N SER A 445 -35.09 -14.59 35.00
CA SER A 445 -36.48 -14.26 35.36
C SER A 445 -36.80 -12.75 35.31
N ASP A 446 -35.80 -11.88 35.39
CA ASP A 446 -35.92 -10.43 35.26
C ASP A 446 -35.80 -9.90 33.82
N GLY A 447 -35.87 -10.80 32.82
CA GLY A 447 -35.85 -10.42 31.39
C GLY A 447 -34.46 -10.05 30.86
N LYS A 448 -33.40 -10.40 31.61
CA LYS A 448 -32.01 -10.30 31.16
C LYS A 448 -31.57 -11.65 30.57
N THR A 449 -30.35 -11.67 30.07
CA THR A 449 -29.69 -12.86 29.57
C THR A 449 -28.36 -13.02 30.29
N HIS A 450 -28.19 -14.16 30.97
CA HIS A 450 -26.94 -14.58 31.58
C HIS A 450 -26.11 -15.38 30.56
N ILE A 451 -24.85 -15.01 30.41
CA ILE A 451 -23.90 -15.63 29.49
C ILE A 451 -22.77 -16.21 30.32
N LYS A 452 -22.54 -17.51 30.15
CA LYS A 452 -21.45 -18.25 30.80
C LYS A 452 -20.68 -19.04 29.76
N GLY A 453 -19.38 -18.82 29.68
CA GLY A 453 -18.52 -19.42 28.69
C GLY A 453 -17.05 -19.45 29.09
N GLU A 454 -16.24 -19.94 28.17
CA GLU A 454 -14.80 -20.07 28.31
C GLU A 454 -14.15 -19.84 26.94
N LEU A 455 -13.04 -19.11 26.94
CA LEU A 455 -12.16 -18.93 25.79
C LEU A 455 -10.84 -19.63 26.09
N ILE A 456 -10.47 -20.60 25.25
CA ILE A 456 -9.24 -21.37 25.37
C ILE A 456 -8.30 -21.01 24.21
N ARG A 457 -7.05 -20.71 24.53
CA ARG A 457 -5.97 -20.40 23.58
C ARG A 457 -4.95 -21.52 23.49
N SER A 458 -4.51 -21.83 22.27
CA SER A 458 -3.40 -22.76 21.98
C SER A 458 -2.57 -22.29 20.79
N GLY A 459 -1.50 -23.02 20.46
CA GLY A 459 -0.65 -22.75 19.29
C GLY A 459 0.39 -21.65 19.46
N VAL A 460 0.38 -20.95 20.60
CA VAL A 460 1.31 -19.87 20.98
C VAL A 460 1.74 -20.04 22.44
N PRO A 461 2.81 -19.38 22.92
CA PRO A 461 3.24 -19.44 24.31
C PRO A 461 2.13 -19.03 25.30
N ASP A 462 2.16 -19.60 26.51
CA ASP A 462 1.19 -19.28 27.56
C ASP A 462 1.17 -17.79 27.95
N THR A 463 2.27 -17.08 27.72
CA THR A 463 2.41 -15.63 27.96
C THR A 463 1.77 -14.75 26.88
N TRP A 464 1.23 -15.34 25.80
CA TRP A 464 0.54 -14.57 24.76
C TRP A 464 -0.64 -13.80 25.36
N LYS A 465 -0.98 -12.66 24.78
CA LYS A 465 -2.10 -11.82 25.21
C LYS A 465 -2.90 -11.36 24.02
N ASP A 466 -4.20 -11.25 24.17
CA ASP A 466 -5.04 -10.62 23.17
C ASP A 466 -6.18 -9.82 23.79
N ALA A 467 -6.50 -8.72 23.13
CA ALA A 467 -7.67 -7.91 23.40
C ALA A 467 -8.76 -8.37 22.43
N VAL A 468 -9.61 -9.31 22.87
CA VAL A 468 -10.59 -10.02 22.02
C VAL A 468 -11.97 -9.34 22.04
N PRO A 469 -12.44 -8.75 20.94
CA PRO A 469 -13.80 -8.23 20.84
C PRO A 469 -14.87 -9.31 21.05
N LEU A 470 -15.86 -9.01 21.90
CA LEU A 470 -17.01 -9.88 22.14
C LEU A 470 -18.27 -9.27 21.51
N TYR A 471 -19.02 -10.08 20.78
CA TYR A 471 -20.24 -9.69 20.08
C TYR A 471 -21.45 -10.45 20.62
N ALA A 472 -22.59 -9.77 20.70
CA ALA A 472 -23.89 -10.35 20.96
C ALA A 472 -24.76 -10.30 19.70
N HIS A 473 -25.51 -11.38 19.48
CA HIS A 473 -26.45 -11.51 18.37
C HIS A 473 -27.88 -11.46 18.89
N MET A 474 -28.68 -10.55 18.33
CA MET A 474 -30.05 -10.24 18.73
C MET A 474 -30.93 -10.19 17.47
N GLY A 475 -31.37 -11.35 16.97
CA GLY A 475 -31.97 -11.46 15.65
C GLY A 475 -30.97 -11.05 14.57
N ASP A 476 -31.36 -10.12 13.70
CA ASP A 476 -30.50 -9.63 12.60
C ASP A 476 -29.43 -8.61 13.05
N LYS A 477 -29.40 -8.26 14.34
CA LYS A 477 -28.46 -7.27 14.87
C LYS A 477 -27.29 -7.95 15.57
N THR A 478 -26.08 -7.58 15.17
CA THR A 478 -24.84 -7.88 15.89
C THR A 478 -24.38 -6.62 16.62
N VAL A 479 -24.14 -6.74 17.93
CA VAL A 479 -23.72 -5.63 18.80
C VAL A 479 -22.41 -6.00 19.46
N ARG A 480 -21.40 -5.13 19.35
CA ARG A 480 -20.16 -5.29 20.10
C ARG A 480 -20.41 -4.95 21.57
N LEU A 481 -20.15 -5.91 22.45
CA LEU A 481 -20.32 -5.78 23.90
C LEU A 481 -19.13 -5.09 24.57
N GLY A 482 -17.94 -5.28 24.01
CA GLY A 482 -16.70 -4.76 24.54
C GLY A 482 -15.52 -5.62 24.08
N THR A 483 -14.47 -5.62 24.89
CA THR A 483 -13.23 -6.36 24.65
C THR A 483 -12.89 -7.17 25.90
N LEU A 484 -12.65 -8.47 25.71
CA LEU A 484 -12.12 -9.37 26.72
C LEU A 484 -10.59 -9.32 26.68
N GLY A 485 -9.95 -8.99 27.81
CA GLY A 485 -8.50 -9.14 27.95
C GLY A 485 -8.17 -10.60 28.22
N VAL A 486 -7.58 -11.29 27.24
CA VAL A 486 -7.20 -12.70 27.34
C VAL A 486 -5.71 -12.76 27.71
N THR A 487 -5.42 -12.86 29.00
CA THR A 487 -4.04 -12.90 29.52
C THR A 487 -3.58 -14.30 29.91
N HIS A 488 -4.50 -15.27 29.95
CA HIS A 488 -4.21 -16.67 30.24
C HIS A 488 -4.61 -17.58 29.08
N SER A 489 -4.14 -18.84 29.11
CA SER A 489 -4.51 -19.84 28.11
C SER A 489 -5.96 -20.32 28.23
N SER A 490 -6.61 -20.14 29.38
CA SER A 490 -8.06 -20.24 29.55
C SER A 490 -8.56 -19.01 30.28
N GLU A 491 -9.56 -18.35 29.70
CA GLU A 491 -10.18 -17.15 30.24
C GLU A 491 -11.70 -17.38 30.37
N PRO A 492 -12.27 -17.40 31.59
CA PRO A 492 -13.70 -17.55 31.78
C PRO A 492 -14.44 -16.28 31.35
N VAL A 493 -15.63 -16.46 30.77
CA VAL A 493 -16.52 -15.37 30.37
C VAL A 493 -17.83 -15.51 31.12
N GLU A 494 -18.12 -14.57 32.01
CA GLU A 494 -19.37 -14.53 32.76
C GLU A 494 -19.93 -13.10 32.80
N LEU A 495 -21.11 -12.90 32.22
CA LEU A 495 -21.74 -11.58 32.13
C LEU A 495 -23.26 -11.69 32.00
N THR A 496 -23.96 -10.68 32.50
CA THR A 496 -25.43 -10.59 32.41
C THR A 496 -25.81 -9.31 31.69
N LEU A 497 -26.56 -9.45 30.60
CA LEU A 497 -26.96 -8.34 29.72
C LEU A 497 -28.46 -8.15 29.70
N SER A 498 -28.90 -6.91 29.52
CA SER A 498 -30.33 -6.62 29.36
C SER A 498 -30.82 -7.02 27.98
N GLY A 499 -32.04 -7.56 27.91
CA GLY A 499 -32.66 -8.01 26.67
C GLY A 499 -32.30 -9.44 26.30
N LYS A 500 -32.94 -9.93 25.23
CA LYS A 500 -32.78 -11.29 24.71
C LYS A 500 -31.54 -11.37 23.81
N ILE A 501 -30.54 -12.13 24.23
CA ILE A 501 -29.37 -12.48 23.42
C ILE A 501 -29.54 -13.92 22.92
N GLU A 502 -29.27 -14.18 21.64
CA GLU A 502 -29.43 -15.51 21.04
C GLU A 502 -28.13 -16.31 21.05
N ARG A 503 -27.01 -15.62 20.78
CA ARG A 503 -25.66 -16.17 20.90
C ARG A 503 -24.66 -15.05 21.12
N VAL A 504 -23.47 -15.43 21.60
CA VAL A 504 -22.28 -14.57 21.61
C VAL A 504 -21.19 -15.17 20.74
N SER A 505 -20.33 -14.33 20.17
CA SER A 505 -19.19 -14.74 19.37
C SER A 505 -18.02 -13.78 19.50
N ILE A 506 -16.88 -14.21 18.99
CA ILE A 506 -15.65 -13.44 18.82
C ILE A 506 -15.26 -13.47 17.34
N ASN A 507 -14.39 -12.55 16.91
CA ASN A 507 -13.82 -12.56 15.56
C ASN A 507 -14.85 -12.41 14.40
N ASP A 508 -16.00 -11.79 14.63
CA ASP A 508 -17.06 -11.61 13.61
C ASP A 508 -16.60 -10.75 12.44
N TYR A 509 -15.61 -9.87 12.66
CA TYR A 509 -15.08 -8.95 11.66
C TYR A 509 -13.65 -9.27 11.24
N GLU A 510 -13.22 -10.54 11.45
CA GLU A 510 -11.81 -10.94 11.35
C GLU A 510 -10.90 -10.03 12.20
N ASP A 511 -11.38 -9.63 13.39
CA ASP A 511 -10.68 -8.76 14.35
C ASP A 511 -9.39 -9.31 14.94
N LEU A 512 -9.11 -10.59 14.74
CA LEU A 512 -7.93 -11.28 15.24
C LEU A 512 -7.17 -11.92 14.09
N LEU A 513 -5.85 -11.73 14.06
CA LEU A 513 -4.96 -12.62 13.32
C LEU A 513 -4.87 -13.95 14.08
N ALA A 514 -5.92 -14.77 13.97
CA ALA A 514 -6.08 -16.00 14.71
C ALA A 514 -6.94 -17.02 13.96
N ASP A 515 -6.75 -18.30 14.31
CA ASP A 515 -7.65 -19.38 13.97
C ASP A 515 -8.73 -19.51 15.05
N VAL A 516 -9.99 -19.30 14.69
CA VAL A 516 -11.09 -19.26 15.66
C VAL A 516 -12.09 -20.38 15.40
N LYS A 517 -12.38 -21.16 16.44
CA LYS A 517 -13.44 -22.16 16.50
C LYS A 517 -14.44 -21.77 17.58
N GLN A 518 -15.70 -21.59 17.23
CA GLN A 518 -16.75 -21.15 18.16
C GLN A 518 -18.10 -21.79 17.87
#